data_AF-A0A2H3FXK4-F1
#
_entry.id   AF-A0A2H3FXK4-F1
#
_cell.length_a   1.000
_cell.length_b   1.000
_cell.length_c   1.000
_cell.angle_alpha   90.00
_cell.angle_beta   90.00
_cell.angle_gamma   90.00
#
_symmetry.space_group_name_H-M   'P 1'
#
loop_
_entity.id
_entity.type
_entity.pdbx_description
1 polymer ?
#
loop_
_entity_poly.entity_id
_entity_poly.type
_entity_poly.pdbx_seq_one_letter_code
_entity_poly.pdbx_strand_id
1 'polypeptide(L)'
;MSRLGLTRYEVKACKACQSSKRKCTKQQPKCRRCDLRGLDCLYEPLPNTFVYQATQNYGGQASTLAAFPEARLLQSGQDDSWSELVDIEVESHQSAPGTISLEDLKVAWFLDPDSWRTVPIQESNRAHLTTDMIRGLLYQTRDWLSDWTRSGSNVFVHHELYRNSLPDCISDAFTTLSSYLSRTPETNEMVLRIAEQNAERLLVSEDGRRTSGDTLSSLSRVQALLVYCTIRLLDGDLRQRHKAEQHLQTLQDWTKEMMNDALKATNNGDMIMKNHLTNVSPQYFTLPLLLGQFSPEQLLWHSWVLSESIRRTWCVSMGLQSGYELLKTESGPCYGTLPITTRKGLWEARSAFTWTKMCAESNIGFMCRNDHEKVMMDMEPGDIDDFALCMMELDIGPDRIARWRSERAV
;
A
#
# COMPACT_ATOMS: atom_id res chain seq x y z
N MET A 1 -16.01 -22.86 -24.10
CA MET A 1 -14.89 -21.92 -24.35
C MET A 1 -15.23 -20.59 -23.70
N SER A 2 -15.00 -20.51 -22.39
CA SER A 2 -15.36 -19.35 -21.57
C SER A 2 -14.06 -18.64 -21.23
N ARG A 3 -13.88 -17.40 -21.68
CA ARG A 3 -12.68 -16.60 -21.39
C ARG A 3 -12.64 -16.29 -19.90
N LEU A 4 -11.52 -16.59 -19.24
CA LEU A 4 -11.15 -16.01 -17.95
C LEU A 4 -11.18 -14.48 -18.11
N GLY A 5 -12.22 -13.85 -17.57
CA GLY A 5 -12.54 -12.46 -17.83
C GLY A 5 -11.86 -11.52 -16.84
N LEU A 6 -10.53 -11.41 -16.89
CA LEU A 6 -9.86 -10.21 -16.37
C LEU A 6 -10.13 -9.10 -17.36
N THR A 7 -11.25 -8.39 -17.20
CA THR A 7 -11.52 -7.22 -18.05
C THR A 7 -10.55 -6.12 -17.66
N ARG A 8 -9.43 -6.04 -18.40
CA ARG A 8 -8.60 -4.84 -18.45
C ARG A 8 -9.52 -3.66 -18.67
N TYR A 9 -9.54 -2.69 -17.75
CA TYR A 9 -10.24 -1.46 -18.07
C TYR A 9 -9.51 -0.84 -19.24
N GLU A 10 -10.20 -0.80 -20.39
CA GLU A 10 -9.63 -0.21 -21.56
C GLU A 10 -9.58 1.29 -21.34
N VAL A 11 -8.37 1.83 -21.15
CA VAL A 11 -8.17 3.29 -21.04
C VAL A 11 -8.81 3.93 -22.27
N LYS A 12 -9.88 4.68 -22.03
CA LYS A 12 -10.59 5.39 -23.10
C LYS A 12 -9.71 6.53 -23.63
N ALA A 13 -10.09 7.09 -24.77
CA ALA A 13 -9.47 8.33 -25.24
C ALA A 13 -9.60 9.43 -24.17
N CYS A 14 -8.57 10.25 -23.98
CA CYS A 14 -8.66 11.41 -23.09
C CYS A 14 -9.80 12.34 -23.52
N LYS A 15 -10.36 13.13 -22.57
CA LYS A 15 -11.49 14.04 -22.79
C LYS A 15 -11.30 14.94 -24.02
N ALA A 16 -10.11 15.51 -24.20
CA ALA A 16 -9.79 16.36 -25.35
C ALA A 16 -9.77 15.62 -26.70
N CYS A 17 -9.40 14.33 -26.72
CA CYS A 17 -9.46 13.51 -27.94
C CYS A 17 -10.87 12.98 -28.19
N GLN A 18 -11.61 12.65 -27.14
CA GLN A 18 -12.99 12.20 -27.21
C GLN A 18 -13.92 13.32 -27.71
N SER A 19 -13.83 14.52 -27.16
CA SER A 19 -14.65 15.68 -27.54
C SER A 19 -14.44 16.10 -28.99
N SER A 20 -13.21 15.96 -29.49
CA SER A 20 -12.84 16.30 -30.87
C SER A 20 -12.91 15.12 -31.83
N LYS A 21 -13.38 13.95 -31.39
CA LYS A 21 -13.50 12.71 -32.18
C LYS A 21 -12.21 12.33 -32.91
N ARG A 22 -11.06 12.49 -32.24
CA ARG A 22 -9.73 12.15 -32.79
C ARG A 22 -9.13 10.94 -32.09
N LYS A 23 -8.26 10.22 -32.80
CA LYS A 23 -7.52 9.07 -32.27
C LYS A 23 -6.57 9.55 -31.16
N CYS A 24 -6.76 9.01 -29.95
CA CYS A 24 -5.87 9.23 -28.82
C CYS A 24 -4.77 8.17 -28.82
N THR A 25 -3.52 8.56 -28.56
CA THR A 25 -2.42 7.57 -28.41
C THR A 25 -2.45 6.86 -27.06
N LYS A 26 -3.34 7.27 -26.15
CA LYS A 26 -3.49 6.71 -24.79
C LYS A 26 -2.20 6.76 -23.94
N GLN A 27 -1.18 7.52 -24.37
CA GLN A 27 0.03 7.78 -23.59
C GLN A 27 -0.31 8.71 -22.41
N GLN A 28 0.22 8.40 -21.23
CA GLN A 28 0.12 9.22 -20.02
C GLN A 28 1.49 9.87 -19.73
N PRO A 29 1.55 11.11 -19.19
CA PRO A 29 0.44 11.94 -18.69
C PRO A 29 -0.31 12.69 -19.79
N LYS A 30 0.29 12.87 -20.98
CA LYS A 30 -0.38 13.47 -22.15
C LYS A 30 -0.27 12.54 -23.35
N CYS A 31 -1.37 12.41 -24.10
CA CYS A 31 -1.29 11.75 -25.40
C CYS A 31 -0.49 12.64 -26.37
N ARG A 32 0.20 12.03 -27.34
CA ARG A 32 1.03 12.72 -28.33
C ARG A 32 0.31 13.90 -29.01
N ARG A 33 -0.99 13.76 -29.26
CA ARG A 33 -1.80 14.83 -29.87
C ARG A 33 -1.98 16.01 -28.92
N CYS A 34 -2.34 15.75 -27.67
CA CYS A 34 -2.56 16.82 -26.69
C CYS A 34 -1.24 17.51 -26.33
N ASP A 35 -0.15 16.75 -26.29
CA ASP A 35 1.20 17.29 -26.06
C ASP A 35 1.61 18.26 -27.18
N LEU A 36 1.54 17.81 -28.44
CA LEU A 36 1.87 18.64 -29.61
C LEU A 36 0.97 19.87 -29.80
N ARG A 37 -0.24 19.85 -29.25
CA ARG A 37 -1.22 20.93 -29.40
C ARG A 37 -1.42 21.77 -28.14
N GLY A 38 -0.67 21.50 -27.07
CA GLY A 38 -0.84 22.18 -25.78
C GLY A 38 -2.26 22.04 -25.19
N LEU A 39 -2.95 20.93 -25.45
CA LEU A 39 -4.30 20.68 -24.94
C LEU A 39 -4.24 20.05 -23.55
N ASP A 40 -5.24 20.37 -22.72
CA ASP A 40 -5.43 19.72 -21.43
C ASP A 40 -5.86 18.25 -21.62
N CYS A 41 -5.01 17.32 -21.18
CA CYS A 41 -5.11 15.90 -21.51
C CYS A 41 -5.56 15.09 -20.31
N LEU A 42 -6.87 15.10 -20.05
CA LEU A 42 -7.46 14.40 -18.91
C LEU A 42 -8.07 13.06 -19.34
N TYR A 43 -7.64 11.96 -18.73
CA TYR A 43 -8.29 10.65 -18.88
C TYR A 43 -9.40 10.48 -17.83
N GLU A 44 -10.46 9.74 -18.15
CA GLU A 44 -11.42 9.30 -17.13
C GLU A 44 -10.73 8.32 -16.17
N PRO A 45 -10.92 8.46 -14.83
CA PRO A 45 -10.42 7.48 -13.87
C PRO A 45 -10.95 6.07 -14.20
N LEU A 46 -10.16 5.04 -13.85
CA LEU A 46 -10.58 3.64 -13.94
C LEU A 46 -11.90 3.44 -13.13
N PRO A 47 -12.77 2.48 -13.50
CA PRO A 47 -14.03 2.25 -12.84
C PRO A 47 -13.76 1.54 -11.52
N ASN A 48 -14.47 1.97 -10.49
CA ASN A 48 -14.17 1.64 -9.10
C ASN A 48 -14.75 0.28 -8.65
N THR A 49 -14.95 -0.67 -9.58
CA THR A 49 -15.48 -2.01 -9.29
C THR A 49 -14.56 -3.02 -9.98
N PHE A 50 -14.03 -3.98 -9.22
CA PHE A 50 -13.11 -4.99 -9.73
C PHE A 50 -13.74 -6.37 -9.61
N VAL A 51 -14.24 -6.90 -10.73
CA VAL A 51 -14.76 -8.27 -10.77
C VAL A 51 -13.62 -9.21 -11.12
N TYR A 52 -13.13 -9.96 -10.13
CA TYR A 52 -12.38 -11.18 -10.39
C TYR A 52 -13.39 -12.31 -10.65
N GLN A 53 -13.49 -12.79 -11.90
CA GLN A 53 -14.23 -14.02 -12.21
C GLN A 53 -13.24 -15.18 -12.36
N ALA A 54 -12.92 -15.88 -11.27
CA ALA A 54 -12.48 -17.27 -11.40
C ALA A 54 -13.67 -18.08 -11.91
N THR A 55 -13.56 -18.62 -13.12
CA THR A 55 -14.52 -19.64 -13.58
C THR A 55 -14.37 -20.86 -12.67
N GLN A 56 -15.37 -21.11 -11.82
CA GLN A 56 -15.50 -22.39 -11.12
C GLN A 56 -15.64 -23.51 -12.15
N ASN A 57 -14.56 -24.23 -12.42
CA ASN A 57 -14.65 -25.57 -13.00
C ASN A 57 -14.61 -26.60 -11.85
N TYR A 58 -15.62 -26.58 -10.99
CA TYR A 58 -15.97 -27.78 -10.21
C TYR A 58 -16.79 -28.69 -11.13
N GLY A 59 -16.10 -29.47 -11.95
CA GLY A 59 -16.74 -30.38 -12.89
C GLY A 59 -15.74 -31.13 -13.75
N GLY A 60 -15.01 -32.08 -13.16
CA GLY A 60 -14.16 -33.00 -13.92
C GLY A 60 -13.12 -33.71 -13.05
N GLN A 61 -13.52 -34.87 -12.53
CA GLN A 61 -12.72 -35.99 -12.01
C GLN A 61 -11.47 -35.65 -11.17
N ALA A 62 -11.51 -36.05 -9.90
CA ALA A 62 -10.32 -36.24 -9.09
C ALA A 62 -9.36 -37.22 -9.78
N SER A 63 -8.40 -36.69 -10.55
CA SER A 63 -7.20 -37.43 -10.88
C SER A 63 -6.36 -37.46 -9.63
N THR A 64 -6.35 -38.63 -8.98
CA THR A 64 -5.37 -39.01 -7.97
C THR A 64 -3.98 -38.65 -8.47
N LEU A 65 -3.39 -37.57 -7.94
CA LEU A 65 -1.96 -37.37 -8.03
C LEU A 65 -1.32 -38.56 -7.32
N ALA A 66 -0.62 -39.38 -8.09
CA ALA A 66 0.14 -40.49 -7.59
C ALA A 66 1.01 -40.03 -6.43
N ALA A 67 0.98 -40.80 -5.34
CA ALA A 67 1.74 -40.56 -4.13
C ALA A 67 3.19 -40.17 -4.47
N PHE A 68 3.64 -39.04 -3.93
CA PHE A 68 5.06 -38.72 -3.85
C PHE A 68 5.78 -39.90 -3.17
N PRO A 69 6.89 -40.42 -3.72
CA PRO A 69 7.69 -41.40 -3.00
C PRO A 69 8.19 -40.76 -1.70
N GLU A 70 7.85 -41.39 -0.58
CA GLU A 70 8.45 -41.11 0.73
C GLU A 70 9.96 -40.97 0.59
N ALA A 71 10.50 -39.83 1.03
CA ALA A 71 11.93 -39.61 1.15
C ALA A 71 12.50 -40.60 2.19
N ARG A 72 12.99 -41.74 1.73
CA ARG A 72 13.84 -42.62 2.54
C ARG A 72 15.18 -41.93 2.72
N LEU A 73 15.42 -41.49 3.95
CA LEU A 73 16.74 -41.13 4.46
C LEU A 73 17.73 -42.27 4.19
N LEU A 74 18.68 -42.05 3.29
CA LEU A 74 19.88 -42.88 3.17
C LEU A 74 21.11 -42.03 3.45
N GLN A 75 21.89 -42.54 4.40
CA GLN A 75 23.07 -41.95 5.00
C GLN A 75 24.27 -41.94 4.02
N SER A 76 25.11 -40.93 4.19
CA SER A 76 26.53 -40.78 3.87
C SER A 76 27.24 -41.81 2.99
N GLY A 77 27.93 -41.32 1.96
CA GLY A 77 29.10 -41.96 1.33
C GLY A 77 29.73 -41.04 0.29
N GLN A 78 31.03 -40.77 0.43
CA GLN A 78 31.91 -40.07 -0.51
C GLN A 78 31.90 -40.76 -1.89
N ASP A 79 31.91 -40.01 -3.00
CA ASP A 79 33.11 -39.76 -3.83
C ASP A 79 32.75 -39.11 -5.18
N ASP A 80 33.79 -38.61 -5.84
CA ASP A 80 33.90 -37.66 -6.94
C ASP A 80 33.09 -37.84 -8.26
N SER A 81 32.94 -36.68 -8.91
CA SER A 81 32.89 -36.45 -10.36
C SER A 81 31.68 -36.97 -11.15
N TRP A 82 30.81 -36.06 -11.62
CA TRP A 82 30.32 -36.05 -13.01
C TRP A 82 29.89 -34.64 -13.43
N SER A 83 30.66 -34.06 -14.36
CA SER A 83 30.21 -33.00 -15.24
C SER A 83 29.31 -33.61 -16.31
N GLU A 84 28.02 -33.26 -16.33
CA GLU A 84 27.23 -33.28 -17.56
C GLU A 84 26.06 -32.29 -17.43
N LEU A 85 26.25 -31.11 -18.04
CA LEU A 85 25.20 -30.14 -18.31
C LEU A 85 24.26 -30.77 -19.34
N VAL A 86 23.05 -31.12 -18.92
CA VAL A 86 21.96 -31.38 -19.87
C VAL A 86 21.34 -30.02 -20.21
N ASP A 87 21.71 -29.50 -21.37
CA ASP A 87 21.00 -28.41 -22.03
C ASP A 87 19.55 -28.85 -22.29
N ILE A 88 18.63 -28.42 -21.44
CA ILE A 88 17.20 -28.48 -21.74
C ILE A 88 16.93 -27.27 -22.63
N GLU A 89 16.97 -27.51 -23.95
CA GLU A 89 16.42 -26.60 -24.94
C GLU A 89 14.97 -26.26 -24.55
N VAL A 90 14.74 -25.01 -24.15
CA VAL A 90 13.41 -24.48 -23.88
C VAL A 90 12.74 -24.25 -25.23
N GLU A 91 12.12 -25.30 -25.77
CA GLU A 91 11.16 -25.15 -26.85
C GLU A 91 10.01 -24.26 -26.36
N SER A 92 9.78 -23.20 -27.11
CA SER A 92 8.70 -22.22 -26.92
C SER A 92 7.34 -22.90 -26.91
N HIS A 93 6.87 -23.33 -25.74
CA HIS A 93 5.53 -23.85 -25.58
C HIS A 93 4.50 -22.71 -25.70
N GLN A 94 3.72 -22.80 -26.78
CA GLN A 94 2.42 -22.15 -26.91
C GLN A 94 1.61 -22.44 -25.63
N SER A 95 1.22 -21.39 -24.93
CA SER A 95 0.48 -21.48 -23.67
C SER A 95 -0.81 -22.27 -23.86
N ALA A 96 -0.95 -23.35 -23.08
CA ALA A 96 -2.20 -24.11 -23.01
C ALA A 96 -3.36 -23.18 -22.61
N PRO A 97 -4.53 -23.28 -23.24
CA PRO A 97 -5.68 -22.44 -22.89
C PRO A 97 -6.20 -22.83 -21.51
N GLY A 98 -5.84 -22.05 -20.47
CA GLY A 98 -6.39 -22.20 -19.11
C GLY A 98 -5.46 -21.85 -17.95
N THR A 99 -4.16 -21.63 -18.17
CA THR A 99 -3.22 -21.27 -17.10
C THR A 99 -3.15 -19.76 -16.89
N ILE A 100 -3.36 -19.31 -15.64
CA ILE A 100 -3.24 -17.90 -15.24
C ILE A 100 -1.77 -17.49 -15.35
N SER A 101 -1.49 -16.42 -16.10
CA SER A 101 -0.16 -15.84 -16.23
C SER A 101 0.12 -14.74 -15.20
N LEU A 102 1.38 -14.32 -15.06
CA LEU A 102 1.72 -13.19 -14.19
C LEU A 102 1.11 -11.88 -14.70
N GLU A 103 1.07 -11.72 -16.02
CA GLU A 103 0.48 -10.53 -16.64
C GLU A 103 -1.03 -10.43 -16.40
N ASP A 104 -1.72 -11.56 -16.29
CA ASP A 104 -3.12 -11.62 -15.90
C ASP A 104 -3.34 -11.03 -14.50
N LEU A 105 -2.48 -11.40 -13.53
CA LEU A 105 -2.57 -10.89 -12.16
C LEU A 105 -2.19 -9.40 -12.05
N LYS A 106 -1.22 -8.94 -12.83
CA LYS A 106 -0.75 -7.54 -12.87
C LYS A 106 -1.80 -6.55 -13.38
N VAL A 107 -2.92 -7.01 -13.96
CA VAL A 107 -4.04 -6.16 -14.37
C VAL A 107 -4.83 -5.60 -13.18
N ALA A 108 -4.60 -6.09 -11.96
CA ALA A 108 -5.24 -5.57 -10.77
C ALA A 108 -5.03 -4.05 -10.61
N TRP A 109 -6.10 -3.32 -10.30
CA TRP A 109 -6.14 -1.85 -10.29
C TRP A 109 -5.11 -1.19 -9.36
N PHE A 110 -4.71 -1.85 -8.28
CA PHE A 110 -3.69 -1.35 -7.33
C PHE A 110 -2.26 -1.64 -7.78
N LEU A 111 -2.08 -2.41 -8.85
CA LEU A 111 -0.79 -2.70 -9.48
C LEU A 111 -0.58 -1.88 -10.76
N ASP A 112 -1.43 -0.90 -11.02
CA ASP A 112 -1.17 0.07 -12.08
C ASP A 112 0.06 0.92 -11.69
N PRO A 113 1.13 0.99 -12.52
CA PRO A 113 2.30 1.81 -12.22
C PRO A 113 1.97 3.29 -11.97
N ASP A 114 0.91 3.83 -12.59
CA ASP A 114 0.49 5.22 -12.38
C ASP A 114 -0.14 5.42 -10.98
N SER A 115 -0.59 4.35 -10.31
CA SER A 115 -1.12 4.43 -8.94
C SER A 115 -0.08 4.78 -7.87
N TRP A 116 1.21 4.68 -8.21
CA TRP A 116 2.34 5.07 -7.35
C TRP A 116 2.77 6.53 -7.55
N ARG A 117 2.20 7.24 -8.53
CA ARG A 117 2.57 8.62 -8.84
C ARG A 117 1.75 9.58 -8.01
N THR A 118 2.45 10.43 -7.26
CA THR A 118 1.82 11.51 -6.50
C THR A 118 1.24 12.55 -7.44
N VAL A 119 -0.02 12.92 -7.22
CA VAL A 119 -0.72 13.97 -7.97
C VAL A 119 -0.77 15.24 -7.12
N PRO A 120 -0.49 16.45 -7.66
CA PRO A 120 -0.68 17.69 -6.92
C PRO A 120 -2.11 17.85 -6.40
N ILE A 121 -2.28 18.39 -5.19
CA ILE A 121 -3.60 18.70 -4.66
C ILE A 121 -4.17 19.91 -5.41
N GLN A 122 -5.42 19.82 -5.83
CA GLN A 122 -6.14 20.94 -6.44
C GLN A 122 -6.67 21.87 -5.34
N GLU A 123 -6.33 23.15 -5.41
CA GLU A 123 -6.70 24.16 -4.40
C GLU A 123 -8.18 24.56 -4.45
N SER A 124 -8.82 24.39 -5.62
CA SER A 124 -10.23 24.70 -5.80
C SER A 124 -11.11 23.86 -4.85
N ASN A 125 -11.97 24.52 -4.08
CA ASN A 125 -12.94 23.91 -3.15
C ASN A 125 -12.37 23.23 -1.90
N ARG A 126 -11.12 23.55 -1.52
CA ARG A 126 -10.53 23.05 -0.28
C ARG A 126 -10.91 23.92 0.91
N ALA A 127 -11.07 23.30 2.07
CA ALA A 127 -11.26 24.03 3.31
C ALA A 127 -9.99 24.80 3.70
N HIS A 128 -10.19 25.93 4.36
CA HIS A 128 -9.10 26.62 5.03
C HIS A 128 -8.61 25.76 6.20
N LEU A 129 -7.35 25.34 6.17
CA LEU A 129 -6.74 24.58 7.26
C LEU A 129 -6.59 25.45 8.49
N THR A 130 -7.32 25.13 9.56
CA THR A 130 -7.18 25.81 10.85
C THR A 130 -6.13 25.11 11.72
N THR A 131 -5.55 25.84 12.67
CA THR A 131 -4.63 25.27 13.66
C THR A 131 -5.23 24.07 14.40
N ASP A 132 -6.54 24.09 14.68
CA ASP A 132 -7.23 23.00 15.37
C ASP A 132 -7.37 21.75 14.49
N MET A 133 -7.65 21.91 13.19
CA MET A 133 -7.67 20.78 12.25
C MET A 133 -6.29 20.12 12.15
N ILE A 134 -5.23 20.92 12.07
CA ILE A 134 -3.86 20.41 11.96
C ILE A 134 -3.45 19.69 13.26
N ARG A 135 -3.76 20.27 14.41
CA ARG A 135 -3.53 19.63 15.72
C ARG A 135 -4.35 18.34 15.85
N GLY A 136 -5.59 18.36 15.35
CA GLY A 136 -6.46 17.18 15.25
C GLY A 136 -5.80 16.04 14.49
N LEU A 137 -5.22 16.29 13.32
CA LEU A 137 -4.47 15.28 12.55
C LEU A 137 -3.28 14.69 13.34
N LEU A 138 -2.51 15.53 14.03
CA LEU A 138 -1.37 15.07 14.82
C LEU A 138 -1.81 14.15 15.97
N TYR A 139 -2.87 14.52 16.69
CA TYR A 139 -3.43 13.66 17.74
C TYR A 139 -4.11 12.41 17.19
N GLN A 140 -4.79 12.51 16.05
CA GLN A 140 -5.36 11.36 15.37
C GLN A 140 -4.27 10.36 14.96
N THR A 141 -3.10 10.84 14.55
CA THR A 141 -1.94 9.98 14.26
C THR A 141 -1.46 9.23 15.51
N ARG A 142 -1.40 9.91 16.66
CA ARG A 142 -1.12 9.25 17.95
C ARG A 142 -2.19 8.20 18.30
N ASP A 143 -3.45 8.49 18.05
CA ASP A 143 -4.56 7.59 18.39
C ASP A 143 -4.52 6.32 17.51
N TRP A 144 -4.20 6.45 16.21
CA TRP A 144 -3.92 5.30 15.34
C TRP A 144 -2.71 4.47 15.80
N LEU A 145 -1.67 5.10 16.33
CA LEU A 145 -0.57 4.38 16.95
C LEU A 145 -1.02 3.63 18.22
N SER A 146 -1.89 4.24 19.03
CA SER A 146 -2.49 3.56 20.17
C SER A 146 -3.30 2.32 19.76
N ASP A 147 -4.07 2.41 18.67
CA ASP A 147 -4.80 1.27 18.12
C ASP A 147 -3.88 0.11 17.75
N TRP A 148 -2.69 0.42 17.22
CA TRP A 148 -1.72 -0.61 16.86
C TRP A 148 -1.31 -1.45 18.07
N THR A 149 -1.02 -0.83 19.21
CA THR A 149 -0.65 -1.56 20.44
C THR A 149 -1.82 -2.32 21.07
N ARG A 150 -3.06 -1.89 20.82
CA ARG A 150 -4.28 -2.49 21.37
C ARG A 150 -4.77 -3.69 20.55
N SER A 151 -4.73 -3.61 19.23
CA SER A 151 -5.29 -4.63 18.32
C SER A 151 -4.27 -5.36 17.45
N GLY A 152 -3.00 -4.94 17.43
CA GLY A 152 -1.99 -5.48 16.50
C GLY A 152 -2.11 -4.94 15.07
N SER A 153 -3.05 -4.03 14.82
CA SER A 153 -3.27 -3.34 13.54
C SER A 153 -3.76 -1.92 13.75
N ASN A 154 -3.60 -1.06 12.76
CA ASN A 154 -4.19 0.29 12.71
C ASN A 154 -4.52 0.68 11.26
N VAL A 155 -4.71 1.97 10.99
CA VAL A 155 -5.08 2.45 9.65
C VAL A 155 -4.02 2.26 8.57
N PHE A 156 -2.74 2.07 8.91
CA PHE A 156 -1.64 1.93 7.95
C PHE A 156 -0.77 0.67 8.15
N VAL A 157 -0.97 -0.05 9.25
CA VAL A 157 -0.40 -1.38 9.54
C VAL A 157 -1.54 -2.39 9.53
N HIS A 158 -1.69 -3.11 8.43
CA HIS A 158 -2.72 -4.15 8.28
C HIS A 158 -2.45 -5.34 9.20
N HIS A 159 -3.49 -6.02 9.70
CA HIS A 159 -3.35 -7.15 10.63
C HIS A 159 -2.58 -8.35 10.05
N GLU A 160 -2.62 -8.54 8.73
CA GLU A 160 -1.81 -9.56 8.05
C GLU A 160 -0.37 -9.11 7.78
N LEU A 161 -0.06 -7.79 7.75
CA LEU A 161 1.20 -7.27 7.19
C LEU A 161 2.44 -7.89 7.85
N TYR A 162 2.45 -8.07 9.17
CA TYR A 162 3.60 -8.62 9.89
C TYR A 162 3.36 -10.01 10.47
N ARG A 163 2.33 -10.72 9.99
CA ARG A 163 1.90 -12.00 10.57
C ARG A 163 2.96 -13.10 10.46
N ASN A 164 3.61 -13.20 9.30
CA ASN A 164 4.56 -14.27 8.98
C ASN A 164 6.02 -13.82 9.08
N SER A 165 6.27 -12.51 9.10
CA SER A 165 7.60 -11.92 9.17
C SER A 165 7.49 -10.60 9.92
N LEU A 166 8.16 -10.51 11.07
CA LEU A 166 8.19 -9.31 11.92
C LEU A 166 9.62 -8.77 11.94
N PRO A 167 9.93 -7.72 11.15
CA PRO A 167 11.26 -7.12 11.15
C PRO A 167 11.64 -6.54 12.51
N ASP A 168 12.93 -6.63 12.87
CA ASP A 168 13.45 -6.16 14.16
C ASP A 168 13.08 -4.70 14.44
N CYS A 169 13.17 -3.83 13.43
CA CYS A 169 12.82 -2.41 13.57
C CYS A 169 11.35 -2.18 13.93
N ILE A 170 10.45 -3.07 13.49
CA ILE A 170 9.01 -3.00 13.80
C ILE A 170 8.76 -3.55 15.19
N SER A 171 9.43 -4.64 15.59
CA SER A 171 9.38 -5.14 16.96
C SER A 171 9.86 -4.08 17.97
N ASP A 172 10.99 -3.44 17.69
CA ASP A 172 11.54 -2.35 18.50
C ASP A 172 10.58 -1.15 18.56
N ALA A 173 9.99 -0.76 17.42
CA ALA A 173 9.03 0.35 17.37
C ALA A 173 7.75 0.04 18.16
N PHE A 174 7.20 -1.18 18.02
CA PHE A 174 6.00 -1.63 18.72
C PHE A 174 6.20 -1.65 20.24
N THR A 175 7.31 -2.20 20.71
CA THR A 175 7.65 -2.28 22.14
C THR A 175 7.95 -0.90 22.75
N THR A 176 8.65 -0.04 22.00
CA THR A 176 8.90 1.36 22.39
C THR A 176 7.58 2.13 22.52
N LEU A 177 6.69 2.02 21.53
CA LEU A 177 5.39 2.68 21.54
C LEU A 177 4.50 2.18 22.67
N SER A 178 4.47 0.87 22.92
CA SER A 178 3.73 0.29 24.03
C SER A 178 4.21 0.85 25.38
N SER A 179 5.53 0.90 25.57
CA SER A 179 6.16 1.49 26.76
C SER A 179 5.85 2.99 26.90
N TYR A 180 5.82 3.71 25.78
CA TYR A 180 5.47 5.14 25.74
C TYR A 180 4.01 5.37 26.13
N LEU A 181 3.08 4.56 25.65
CA LEU A 181 1.66 4.71 25.99
C LEU A 181 1.36 4.33 27.44
N SER A 182 2.12 3.42 28.04
CA SER A 182 1.97 3.01 29.44
C SER A 182 2.85 3.78 30.43
N ARG A 183 3.59 4.80 29.97
CA ARG A 183 4.58 5.49 30.82
C ARG A 183 3.93 6.27 31.96
N THR A 184 4.63 6.32 33.08
CA THR A 184 4.35 7.21 34.22
C THR A 184 5.25 8.45 34.16
N PRO A 185 4.94 9.52 34.92
CA PRO A 185 5.83 10.67 35.05
C PRO A 185 7.26 10.28 35.45
N GLU A 186 7.41 9.28 36.31
CA GLU A 186 8.71 8.79 36.82
C GLU A 186 9.51 8.03 35.75
N THR A 187 8.82 7.31 34.85
CA THR A 187 9.47 6.53 33.78
C THR A 187 9.64 7.31 32.48
N ASN A 188 9.07 8.52 32.37
CA ASN A 188 8.97 9.28 31.12
C ASN A 188 10.34 9.47 30.45
N GLU A 189 11.34 9.96 31.20
CA GLU A 189 12.67 10.23 30.67
C GLU A 189 13.36 8.95 30.15
N MET A 190 13.20 7.85 30.87
CA MET A 190 13.76 6.55 30.49
C MET A 190 13.16 6.08 29.17
N VAL A 191 11.83 6.15 29.03
CA VAL A 191 11.15 5.71 27.80
C VAL A 191 11.52 6.58 26.60
N LEU A 192 11.63 7.90 26.78
CA LEU A 192 12.08 8.80 25.71
C LEU A 192 13.53 8.54 25.30
N ARG A 193 14.40 8.17 26.26
CA ARG A 193 15.77 7.75 25.96
C ARG A 193 15.81 6.44 25.15
N ILE A 194 14.93 5.49 25.45
CA ILE A 194 14.79 4.25 24.66
C ILE A 194 14.33 4.58 23.23
N ALA A 195 13.31 5.43 23.07
CA ALA A 195 12.82 5.84 21.76
C ALA A 195 13.91 6.52 20.92
N GLU A 196 14.71 7.37 21.55
CA GLU A 196 15.86 8.01 20.91
C GLU A 196 16.94 7.00 20.50
N GLN A 197 17.35 6.09 21.39
CA GLN A 197 18.36 5.08 21.10
C GLN A 197 17.94 4.14 19.97
N ASN A 198 16.67 3.73 19.96
CA ASN A 198 16.15 2.86 18.91
C ASN A 198 16.04 3.58 17.56
N ALA A 199 15.67 4.87 17.56
CA ALA A 199 15.70 5.69 16.35
C ALA A 199 17.13 5.85 15.80
N GLU A 200 18.11 6.15 16.65
CA GLU A 200 19.52 6.28 16.26
C GLU A 200 20.09 4.94 15.75
N ARG A 201 19.77 3.82 16.40
CA ARG A 201 20.15 2.47 15.94
C ARG A 201 19.59 2.16 14.56
N LEU A 202 18.32 2.49 14.32
CA LEU A 202 17.66 2.29 13.03
C LEU A 202 18.41 3.05 11.93
N LEU A 203 18.74 4.31 12.15
CA LEU A 203 19.49 5.14 11.20
C LEU A 203 20.86 4.56 10.87
N VAL A 204 21.62 4.14 11.88
CA VAL A 204 22.96 3.52 11.68
C VAL A 204 22.86 2.20 10.91
N SER A 205 21.84 1.39 11.18
CA SER A 205 21.66 0.10 10.51
C SER A 205 21.36 0.23 9.01
N GLU A 206 20.72 1.32 8.60
CA GLU A 206 20.29 1.57 7.23
C GLU A 206 21.35 2.33 6.40
N ASP A 207 22.23 3.13 7.02
CA ASP A 207 23.33 3.84 6.33
C ASP A 207 24.31 2.87 5.62
N GLY A 208 24.43 1.64 6.13
CA GLY A 208 25.23 0.57 5.52
C GLY A 208 24.53 -0.25 4.42
N ARG A 209 23.21 -0.16 4.28
CA ARG A 209 22.41 -1.01 3.36
C ARG A 209 22.17 -0.29 2.03
N ARG A 210 23.17 -0.34 1.13
CA ARG A 210 23.02 0.08 -0.29
C ARG A 210 22.33 -0.96 -1.18
N THR A 211 21.69 -1.96 -0.61
CA THR A 211 21.08 -3.07 -1.36
C THR A 211 19.66 -2.70 -1.79
N SER A 212 19.38 -2.87 -3.08
CA SER A 212 18.05 -2.87 -3.71
C SER A 212 16.96 -3.36 -2.75
N GLY A 213 16.21 -2.43 -2.15
CA GLY A 213 15.35 -2.68 -1.01
C GLY A 213 14.21 -3.62 -1.35
N ASP A 214 14.14 -4.73 -0.62
CA ASP A 214 12.91 -5.48 -0.49
C ASP A 214 11.79 -4.53 -0.01
N THR A 215 10.62 -4.59 -0.64
CA THR A 215 9.53 -3.64 -0.42
C THR A 215 9.05 -3.67 1.03
N LEU A 216 9.03 -4.84 1.68
CA LEU A 216 8.70 -4.94 3.10
C LEU A 216 9.73 -4.23 3.97
N SER A 217 11.01 -4.39 3.67
CA SER A 217 12.11 -3.74 4.38
C SER A 217 12.00 -2.21 4.29
N SER A 218 11.78 -1.67 3.09
CA SER A 218 11.58 -0.23 2.86
C SER A 218 10.34 0.31 3.58
N LEU A 219 9.22 -0.43 3.59
CA LEU A 219 8.03 -0.06 4.35
C LEU A 219 8.30 -0.05 5.86
N SER A 220 8.99 -1.07 6.35
CA SER A 220 9.18 -1.29 7.78
C SER A 220 10.05 -0.22 8.44
N ARG A 221 11.13 0.21 7.78
CA ARG A 221 11.96 1.32 8.28
C ARG A 221 11.21 2.66 8.29
N VAL A 222 10.33 2.90 7.32
CA VAL A 222 9.49 4.12 7.28
C VAL A 222 8.49 4.11 8.42
N GLN A 223 7.78 3.00 8.62
CA GLN A 223 6.82 2.87 9.72
C GLN A 223 7.50 3.01 11.09
N ALA A 224 8.65 2.36 11.29
CA ALA A 224 9.41 2.48 12.54
C ALA A 224 9.88 3.91 12.80
N LEU A 225 10.46 4.59 11.81
CA LEU A 225 10.91 5.98 11.96
C LEU A 225 9.72 6.93 12.18
N LEU A 226 8.60 6.71 11.51
CA LEU A 226 7.36 7.45 11.70
C LEU A 226 6.86 7.35 13.15
N VAL A 227 6.90 6.17 13.76
CA VAL A 227 6.54 5.95 15.16
C VAL A 227 7.46 6.76 16.08
N TYR A 228 8.78 6.67 15.90
CA TYR A 228 9.73 7.42 16.73
C TYR A 228 9.56 8.95 16.57
N CYS A 229 9.38 9.45 15.35
CA CYS A 229 9.11 10.86 15.12
C CYS A 229 7.80 11.29 15.80
N THR A 230 6.73 10.51 15.67
CA THR A 230 5.43 10.83 16.29
C THR A 230 5.53 10.90 17.82
N ILE A 231 6.19 9.93 18.46
CA ILE A 231 6.45 9.92 19.91
C ILE A 231 7.13 11.23 20.33
N ARG A 232 8.22 11.59 19.66
CA ARG A 232 9.12 12.67 20.07
C ARG A 232 8.58 14.06 19.76
N LEU A 233 7.82 14.21 18.69
CA LEU A 233 7.17 15.48 18.34
C LEU A 233 6.02 15.81 19.30
N LEU A 234 5.28 14.79 19.74
CA LEU A 234 4.05 14.94 20.54
C LEU A 234 4.24 14.80 22.05
N ASP A 235 5.42 14.40 22.52
CA ASP A 235 5.69 14.24 23.96
C ASP A 235 5.68 15.57 24.73
N GLY A 236 6.13 16.66 24.11
CA GLY A 236 6.22 17.98 24.75
C GLY A 236 7.66 18.39 25.09
N ASP A 237 8.57 17.44 25.28
CA ASP A 237 9.98 17.69 25.55
C ASP A 237 10.71 18.40 24.39
N LEU A 238 11.41 19.49 24.70
CA LEU A 238 12.08 20.34 23.71
C LEU A 238 13.24 19.62 23.01
N ARG A 239 14.02 18.81 23.75
CA ARG A 239 15.16 18.08 23.22
C ARG A 239 14.70 16.94 22.31
N GLN A 240 13.63 16.24 22.69
CA GLN A 240 13.04 15.19 21.85
C GLN A 240 12.46 15.78 20.57
N ARG A 241 11.76 16.92 20.65
CA ARG A 241 11.28 17.64 19.47
C ARG A 241 12.42 18.01 18.53
N HIS A 242 13.48 18.65 19.04
CA HIS A 242 14.64 19.03 18.24
C HIS A 242 15.28 17.84 17.49
N LYS A 243 15.46 16.70 18.18
CA LYS A 243 16.01 15.51 17.54
C LYS A 243 15.04 14.87 16.54
N ALA A 244 13.73 14.94 16.77
CA ALA A 244 12.74 14.46 15.80
C ALA A 244 12.75 15.30 14.52
N GLU A 245 12.90 16.63 14.65
CA GLU A 245 13.04 17.54 13.51
C GLU A 245 14.22 17.18 12.61
N GLN A 246 15.36 16.80 13.20
CA GLN A 246 16.53 16.33 12.45
C GLN A 246 16.24 15.06 11.64
N HIS A 247 15.30 14.23 12.09
CA HIS A 247 14.92 12.98 11.43
C HIS A 247 13.79 13.14 10.41
N LEU A 248 13.08 14.27 10.38
CA LEU A 248 11.97 14.49 9.44
C LEU A 248 12.44 14.44 7.99
N GLN A 249 13.62 15.01 7.68
CA GLN A 249 14.18 14.95 6.33
C GLN A 249 14.47 13.50 5.91
N THR A 250 15.08 12.72 6.80
CA THR A 250 15.34 11.29 6.55
C THR A 250 14.05 10.50 6.36
N LEU A 251 13.03 10.77 7.18
CA LEU A 251 11.71 10.15 7.02
C LEU A 251 11.10 10.48 5.66
N GLN A 252 11.23 11.72 5.20
CA GLN A 252 10.79 12.14 3.87
C GLN A 252 11.50 11.35 2.78
N ASP A 253 12.82 11.23 2.84
CA ASP A 253 13.62 10.59 1.80
C ASP A 253 13.40 9.08 1.77
N TRP A 254 13.34 8.42 2.93
CA TRP A 254 12.95 7.01 3.02
C TRP A 254 11.53 6.75 2.52
N THR A 255 10.60 7.68 2.75
CA THR A 255 9.23 7.57 2.22
C THR A 255 9.22 7.66 0.69
N LYS A 256 10.04 8.51 0.07
CA LYS A 256 10.20 8.56 -1.40
C LYS A 256 10.84 7.30 -1.95
N GLU A 257 11.88 6.79 -1.28
CA GLU A 257 12.54 5.54 -1.65
C GLU A 257 11.56 4.36 -1.59
N MET A 258 10.78 4.25 -0.52
CA MET A 258 9.72 3.23 -0.38
C MET A 258 8.74 3.26 -1.56
N MET A 259 8.30 4.45 -2.00
CA MET A 259 7.43 4.60 -3.16
C MET A 259 8.11 4.17 -4.47
N ASN A 260 9.39 4.50 -4.65
CA ASN A 260 10.16 4.09 -5.82
C ASN A 260 10.39 2.58 -5.86
N ASP A 261 10.67 1.96 -4.71
CA ASP A 261 10.81 0.51 -4.59
C ASP A 261 9.48 -0.19 -4.87
N ALA A 262 8.37 0.37 -4.41
CA ALA A 262 7.04 -0.14 -4.71
C ALA A 262 6.72 -0.11 -6.21
N LEU A 263 7.06 0.99 -6.89
CA LEU A 263 6.92 1.13 -8.34
C LEU A 263 7.78 0.11 -9.10
N LYS A 264 9.05 -0.06 -8.71
CA LYS A 264 9.95 -1.06 -9.32
C LYS A 264 9.41 -2.48 -9.13
N ALA A 265 8.98 -2.81 -7.90
CA ALA A 265 8.43 -4.12 -7.58
C ALA A 265 7.12 -4.39 -8.35
N THR A 266 6.29 -3.37 -8.56
CA THR A 266 5.08 -3.47 -9.38
C THR A 266 5.43 -3.76 -10.85
N ASN A 267 6.37 -3.02 -11.44
CA ASN A 267 6.78 -3.22 -12.83
C ASN A 267 7.36 -4.62 -13.08
N ASN A 268 8.16 -5.11 -12.13
CA ASN A 268 8.84 -6.41 -12.23
C ASN A 268 7.93 -7.59 -11.79
N GLY A 269 6.74 -7.33 -11.26
CA GLY A 269 5.83 -8.36 -10.72
C GLY A 269 6.23 -8.89 -9.34
N ASP A 270 7.24 -8.30 -8.70
CA ASP A 270 7.73 -8.68 -7.37
C ASP A 270 6.70 -8.41 -6.27
N MET A 271 5.76 -7.47 -6.47
CA MET A 271 4.61 -7.25 -5.57
C MET A 271 3.74 -8.49 -5.36
N ILE A 272 3.79 -9.44 -6.30
CA ILE A 272 3.12 -10.74 -6.24
C ILE A 272 4.16 -11.82 -5.97
N MET A 273 5.21 -11.88 -6.80
CA MET A 273 6.17 -12.98 -6.82
C MET A 273 7.07 -13.05 -5.58
N LYS A 274 7.41 -11.90 -5.00
CA LYS A 274 8.29 -11.77 -3.82
C LYS A 274 7.54 -11.22 -2.61
N ASN A 275 6.21 -11.27 -2.63
CA ASN A 275 5.41 -10.84 -1.49
C ASN A 275 5.67 -11.75 -0.29
N HIS A 276 6.08 -11.17 0.84
CA HIS A 276 6.47 -11.93 2.04
C HIS A 276 5.32 -12.71 2.69
N LEU A 277 4.05 -12.37 2.40
CA LEU A 277 2.89 -13.10 2.91
C LEU A 277 2.65 -14.41 2.16
N THR A 278 3.15 -14.54 0.93
CA THR A 278 3.02 -15.73 0.08
C THR A 278 4.35 -16.41 -0.21
N ASN A 279 5.47 -15.70 -0.10
CA ASN A 279 6.80 -16.19 -0.38
C ASN A 279 7.67 -16.17 0.88
N VAL A 280 7.45 -17.17 1.76
CA VAL A 280 8.12 -17.31 3.06
C VAL A 280 9.56 -17.87 2.94
N SER A 281 9.98 -18.30 1.74
CA SER A 281 11.34 -18.79 1.48
C SER A 281 11.80 -18.43 0.06
N PRO A 282 12.54 -17.32 -0.13
CA PRO A 282 12.73 -16.64 -1.42
C PRO A 282 13.57 -17.39 -2.45
N GLN A 283 14.02 -18.60 -2.14
CA GLN A 283 15.15 -19.22 -2.82
C GLN A 283 14.73 -19.88 -4.15
N TYR A 284 13.46 -20.30 -4.32
CA TYR A 284 12.99 -21.01 -5.53
C TYR A 284 11.47 -20.89 -5.81
N PHE A 285 10.83 -19.73 -5.66
CA PHE A 285 9.40 -19.58 -5.99
C PHE A 285 9.16 -19.10 -7.43
N THR A 286 8.58 -19.96 -8.26
CA THR A 286 8.04 -19.62 -9.58
C THR A 286 6.52 -19.47 -9.51
N LEU A 287 5.92 -18.79 -10.49
CA LEU A 287 4.47 -18.56 -10.48
C LEU A 287 3.66 -19.87 -10.43
N PRO A 288 4.02 -20.95 -11.16
CA PRO A 288 3.35 -22.24 -11.02
C PRO A 288 3.39 -22.83 -9.61
N LEU A 289 4.52 -22.66 -8.89
CA LEU A 289 4.63 -23.13 -7.50
C LEU A 289 3.75 -22.31 -6.55
N LEU A 290 3.68 -20.99 -6.75
CA LEU A 290 2.78 -20.12 -5.99
C LEU A 290 1.32 -20.48 -6.23
N LEU A 291 0.91 -20.65 -7.49
CA LEU A 291 -0.46 -21.02 -7.85
C LEU A 291 -0.84 -22.45 -7.42
N GLY A 292 0.14 -23.31 -7.14
CA GLY A 292 -0.08 -24.62 -6.53
C GLY A 292 -0.36 -24.57 -5.02
N GLN A 293 0.10 -23.50 -4.33
CA GLN A 293 -0.04 -23.34 -2.88
C GLN A 293 -1.13 -22.33 -2.49
N PHE A 294 -1.31 -21.29 -3.31
CA PHE A 294 -2.18 -20.17 -3.04
C PHE A 294 -3.11 -19.95 -4.22
N SER A 295 -4.36 -19.59 -3.91
CA SER A 295 -5.30 -19.19 -4.96
C SER A 295 -4.89 -17.82 -5.54
N PRO A 296 -5.26 -17.52 -6.80
CA PRO A 296 -5.04 -16.20 -7.39
C PRO A 296 -5.61 -15.06 -6.55
N GLU A 297 -6.77 -15.26 -5.93
CA GLU A 297 -7.40 -14.29 -5.02
C GLU A 297 -6.52 -14.00 -3.81
N GLN A 298 -5.88 -15.03 -3.26
CA GLN A 298 -4.98 -14.87 -2.12
C GLN A 298 -3.69 -14.14 -2.50
N LEU A 299 -3.12 -14.45 -3.66
CA LEU A 299 -1.97 -13.71 -4.21
C LEU A 299 -2.30 -12.22 -4.39
N LEU A 300 -3.46 -11.92 -4.98
CA LEU A 300 -3.91 -10.55 -5.20
C LEU A 300 -4.23 -9.83 -3.89
N TRP A 301 -4.92 -10.48 -2.95
CA TRP A 301 -5.24 -9.87 -1.66
C TRP A 301 -3.98 -9.53 -0.87
N HIS A 302 -3.02 -10.45 -0.76
CA HIS A 302 -1.75 -10.17 -0.08
C HIS A 302 -0.90 -9.10 -0.78
N SER A 303 -0.92 -9.07 -2.12
CA SER A 303 -0.30 -7.99 -2.90
C SER A 303 -0.97 -6.64 -2.64
N TRP A 304 -2.30 -6.63 -2.53
CA TRP A 304 -3.07 -5.44 -2.16
C TRP A 304 -2.78 -4.99 -0.72
N VAL A 305 -2.70 -5.90 0.25
CA VAL A 305 -2.38 -5.57 1.65
C VAL A 305 -1.05 -4.82 1.74
N LEU A 306 -0.01 -5.33 1.07
CA LEU A 306 1.29 -4.64 1.01
C LEU A 306 1.16 -3.29 0.31
N SER A 307 0.48 -3.25 -0.84
CA SER A 307 0.37 -2.03 -1.65
C SER A 307 -0.42 -0.91 -0.97
N GLU A 308 -1.52 -1.26 -0.32
CA GLU A 308 -2.35 -0.33 0.46
C GLU A 308 -1.63 0.10 1.75
N SER A 309 -0.90 -0.78 2.43
CA SER A 309 -0.08 -0.41 3.60
C SER A 309 0.97 0.65 3.24
N ILE A 310 1.63 0.52 2.09
CA ILE A 310 2.60 1.52 1.58
C ILE A 310 1.92 2.87 1.36
N ARG A 311 0.77 2.88 0.66
CA ARG A 311 0.05 4.12 0.32
C ARG A 311 -0.51 4.81 1.56
N ARG A 312 -1.09 4.06 2.49
CA ARG A 312 -1.59 4.59 3.76
C ARG A 312 -0.45 5.08 4.66
N THR A 313 0.68 4.38 4.71
CA THR A 313 1.89 4.83 5.42
C THR A 313 2.43 6.14 4.82
N TRP A 314 2.45 6.25 3.50
CA TRP A 314 2.82 7.50 2.82
C TRP A 314 1.90 8.66 3.22
N CYS A 315 0.58 8.45 3.21
CA CYS A 315 -0.40 9.46 3.60
C CYS A 315 -0.19 9.95 5.03
N VAL A 316 0.02 9.04 5.99
CA VAL A 316 0.26 9.38 7.41
C VAL A 316 1.60 10.08 7.59
N SER A 317 2.67 9.58 6.95
CA SER A 317 4.02 10.16 7.02
C SER A 317 4.06 11.60 6.49
N MET A 318 3.46 11.83 5.32
CA MET A 318 3.38 13.15 4.71
C MET A 318 2.43 14.07 5.49
N GLY A 319 1.30 13.56 5.99
CA GLY A 319 0.35 14.31 6.82
C GLY A 319 0.98 14.80 8.13
N LEU A 320 1.74 13.94 8.82
CA LEU A 320 2.47 14.30 10.03
C LEU A 320 3.50 15.40 9.75
N GLN A 321 4.30 15.25 8.68
CA GLN A 321 5.34 16.21 8.29
C GLN A 321 4.76 17.56 7.89
N SER A 322 3.78 17.58 6.97
CA SER A 322 3.12 18.80 6.53
C SER A 322 2.39 19.49 7.68
N GLY A 323 1.70 18.73 8.53
CA GLY A 323 0.96 19.28 9.67
C GLY A 323 1.89 19.88 10.73
N TYR A 324 2.99 19.19 11.05
CA TYR A 324 3.98 19.71 11.99
C TYR A 324 4.63 21.00 11.47
N GLU A 325 5.08 21.01 10.21
CA GLU A 325 5.74 22.19 9.62
C GLU A 325 4.77 23.38 9.56
N LEU A 326 3.51 23.15 9.18
CA LEU A 326 2.48 24.19 9.13
C LEU A 326 2.21 24.81 10.50
N LEU A 327 2.26 24.03 11.59
CA LEU A 327 2.17 24.57 12.96
C LEU A 327 3.42 25.33 13.39
N LYS A 328 4.59 24.95 12.86
CA LYS A 328 5.88 25.53 13.24
C LYS A 328 6.16 26.85 12.52
N THR A 329 5.86 26.93 11.22
CA THR A 329 6.28 28.03 10.34
C THR A 329 5.14 28.73 9.61
N GLU A 330 3.87 28.37 9.89
CA GLU A 330 2.67 28.88 9.20
C GLU A 330 2.63 28.58 7.69
N SER A 331 3.58 27.78 7.21
CA SER A 331 3.69 27.30 5.84
C SER A 331 4.21 25.87 5.88
N GLY A 332 3.96 25.10 4.83
CA GLY A 332 4.41 23.71 4.81
C GLY A 332 4.43 23.12 3.41
N PRO A 333 5.23 22.07 3.19
CA PRO A 333 5.26 21.38 1.92
C PRO A 333 3.92 20.67 1.67
N CYS A 334 3.44 20.74 0.43
CA CYS A 334 2.33 19.93 -0.06
C CYS A 334 2.90 18.80 -0.93
N TYR A 335 2.82 17.57 -0.44
CA TYR A 335 3.37 16.39 -1.13
C TYR A 335 2.41 15.79 -2.16
N GLY A 336 1.21 16.37 -2.33
CA GLY A 336 0.19 15.88 -3.24
C GLY A 336 -0.70 14.81 -2.60
N THR A 337 -1.22 13.92 -3.45
CA THR A 337 -2.08 12.81 -3.07
C THR A 337 -1.70 11.55 -3.82
N LEU A 338 -1.96 10.41 -3.17
CA LEU A 338 -1.98 9.09 -3.78
C LEU A 338 -3.40 8.52 -3.71
N PRO A 339 -3.75 7.61 -4.62
CA PRO A 339 -5.03 6.92 -4.53
C PRO A 339 -4.98 5.91 -3.39
N ILE A 340 -6.04 5.89 -2.57
CA ILE A 340 -6.24 4.89 -1.51
C ILE A 340 -7.59 4.22 -1.70
N THR A 341 -7.75 3.05 -1.11
CA THR A 341 -9.06 2.39 -1.03
C THR A 341 -9.90 3.06 0.04
N THR A 342 -11.09 3.56 -0.32
CA THR A 342 -11.97 4.28 0.61
C THR A 342 -13.17 3.47 1.13
N ARG A 343 -13.42 2.25 0.64
CA ARG A 343 -14.55 1.42 1.08
C ARG A 343 -14.29 0.82 2.47
N LYS A 344 -15.20 1.10 3.40
CA LYS A 344 -15.25 0.50 4.73
C LYS A 344 -15.31 -1.02 4.67
N GLY A 345 -14.56 -1.68 5.54
CA GLY A 345 -14.49 -3.14 5.65
C GLY A 345 -13.47 -3.79 4.72
N LEU A 346 -12.98 -3.10 3.67
CA LEU A 346 -11.99 -3.69 2.78
C LEU A 346 -10.62 -3.79 3.47
N TRP A 347 -10.22 -2.76 4.24
CA TRP A 347 -9.00 -2.75 5.06
C TRP A 347 -9.06 -3.74 6.23
N GLU A 348 -10.26 -4.04 6.72
CA GLU A 348 -10.47 -4.97 7.84
C GLU A 348 -10.73 -6.41 7.38
N ALA A 349 -10.77 -6.66 6.07
CA ALA A 349 -11.07 -7.97 5.51
C ALA A 349 -10.06 -9.02 5.99
N ARG A 350 -10.55 -10.11 6.60
CA ARG A 350 -9.70 -11.16 7.22
C ARG A 350 -9.41 -12.37 6.32
N SER A 351 -9.85 -12.32 5.06
CA SER A 351 -9.62 -13.40 4.10
C SER A 351 -9.68 -12.88 2.67
N ALA A 352 -8.93 -13.55 1.80
CA ALA A 352 -8.97 -13.31 0.36
C ALA A 352 -10.40 -13.40 -0.19
N PHE A 353 -11.19 -14.39 0.26
CA PHE A 353 -12.58 -14.55 -0.15
C PHE A 353 -13.44 -13.31 0.19
N THR A 354 -13.36 -12.81 1.42
CA THR A 354 -14.15 -11.63 1.83
C THR A 354 -13.72 -10.40 1.05
N TRP A 355 -12.41 -10.20 0.91
CA TRP A 355 -11.85 -9.09 0.13
C TRP A 355 -12.28 -9.15 -1.34
N THR A 356 -12.16 -10.30 -2.00
CA THR A 356 -12.57 -10.48 -3.41
C THR A 356 -14.07 -10.28 -3.60
N LYS A 357 -14.89 -10.80 -2.68
CA LYS A 357 -16.34 -10.60 -2.71
C LYS A 357 -16.69 -9.11 -2.66
N MET A 358 -16.09 -8.36 -1.74
CA MET A 358 -16.30 -6.92 -1.64
C MET A 358 -15.84 -6.16 -2.88
N CYS A 359 -14.68 -6.54 -3.45
CA CYS A 359 -14.18 -5.95 -4.70
C CYS A 359 -15.15 -6.15 -5.87
N ALA A 360 -15.82 -7.30 -5.93
CA ALA A 360 -16.75 -7.65 -7.01
C ALA A 360 -18.15 -7.05 -6.83
N GLU A 361 -18.65 -6.97 -5.60
CA GLU A 361 -20.03 -6.57 -5.30
C GLU A 361 -20.20 -5.08 -5.01
N SER A 362 -19.13 -4.38 -4.62
CA SER A 362 -19.19 -3.00 -4.16
C SER A 362 -18.19 -2.10 -4.86
N ASN A 363 -18.49 -0.79 -4.88
CA ASN A 363 -17.54 0.22 -5.33
C ASN A 363 -16.40 0.35 -4.30
N ILE A 364 -15.19 -0.13 -4.61
CA ILE A 364 -14.06 -0.14 -3.67
C ILE A 364 -13.55 1.26 -3.29
N GLY A 365 -13.95 2.29 -4.04
CA GLY A 365 -13.55 3.67 -3.77
C GLY A 365 -12.05 3.89 -3.93
N PHE A 366 -11.46 3.43 -5.04
CA PHE A 366 -10.03 3.65 -5.28
C PHE A 366 -9.77 5.07 -5.81
N MET A 367 -9.56 6.03 -4.91
CA MET A 367 -9.65 7.45 -5.24
C MET A 367 -8.53 8.28 -4.61
N CYS A 368 -8.13 9.36 -5.30
CA CYS A 368 -7.23 10.37 -4.76
C CYS A 368 -8.01 11.40 -3.93
N ARG A 369 -7.31 12.17 -3.08
CA ARG A 369 -7.89 13.29 -2.31
C ARG A 369 -8.59 14.35 -3.17
N ASN A 370 -8.18 14.50 -4.43
CA ASN A 370 -8.82 15.41 -5.37
C ASN A 370 -10.21 14.92 -5.81
N ASP A 371 -10.54 13.65 -5.64
CA ASP A 371 -11.78 13.04 -6.11
C ASP A 371 -12.88 13.00 -5.03
N HIS A 372 -12.75 13.76 -3.93
CA HIS A 372 -13.71 13.76 -2.82
C HIS A 372 -15.16 14.04 -3.25
N GLU A 373 -15.38 14.92 -4.25
CA GLU A 373 -16.72 15.14 -4.82
C GLU A 373 -17.32 13.87 -5.42
N LYS A 374 -16.50 13.13 -6.18
CA LYS A 374 -16.91 11.87 -6.79
C LYS A 374 -17.22 10.83 -5.73
N VAL A 375 -16.39 10.75 -4.68
CA VAL A 375 -16.64 9.89 -3.52
C VAL A 375 -17.99 10.23 -2.87
N MET A 376 -18.28 11.51 -2.62
CA MET A 376 -19.52 11.97 -1.97
C MET A 376 -20.79 11.75 -2.83
N MET A 377 -20.63 11.70 -4.15
CA MET A 377 -21.70 11.37 -5.10
C MET A 377 -21.95 9.86 -5.16
N ASP A 378 -20.87 9.07 -5.27
CA ASP A 378 -20.92 7.64 -5.59
C ASP A 378 -21.06 6.71 -4.36
N MET A 379 -20.82 7.23 -3.14
CA MET A 379 -20.78 6.43 -1.91
C MET A 379 -21.62 7.07 -0.79
N GLU A 380 -22.14 6.23 0.10
CA GLU A 380 -22.79 6.69 1.32
C GLU A 380 -21.77 6.97 2.42
N PRO A 381 -22.00 7.97 3.31
CA PRO A 381 -21.09 8.27 4.41
C PRO A 381 -20.77 7.09 5.33
N GLY A 382 -21.74 6.20 5.54
CA GLY A 382 -21.56 5.00 6.36
C GLY A 382 -20.67 3.93 5.71
N ASP A 383 -20.45 4.03 4.41
CA ASP A 383 -19.67 3.08 3.62
C ASP A 383 -18.21 3.47 3.44
N ILE A 384 -17.80 4.67 3.88
CA ILE A 384 -16.43 5.13 3.78
C ILE A 384 -15.64 4.69 5.01
N ASP A 385 -14.42 4.22 4.82
CA ASP A 385 -13.54 3.86 5.91
C ASP A 385 -13.10 5.11 6.71
N ASP A 386 -12.89 4.92 8.02
CA ASP A 386 -12.64 6.03 8.94
C ASP A 386 -11.35 6.79 8.59
N PHE A 387 -10.36 6.11 8.00
CA PHE A 387 -9.12 6.75 7.53
C PHE A 387 -9.39 7.68 6.34
N ALA A 388 -10.11 7.23 5.31
CA ALA A 388 -10.47 8.11 4.20
C ALA A 388 -11.38 9.26 4.64
N LEU A 389 -12.32 9.02 5.57
CA LEU A 389 -13.15 10.10 6.14
C LEU A 389 -12.30 11.16 6.84
N CYS A 390 -11.30 10.75 7.62
CA CYS A 390 -10.36 11.70 8.26
C CYS A 390 -9.61 12.53 7.20
N MET A 391 -9.11 11.89 6.13
CA MET A 391 -8.43 12.60 5.05
C MET A 391 -9.37 13.56 4.30
N MET A 392 -10.64 13.16 4.07
CA MET A 392 -11.65 14.03 3.45
C MET A 392 -12.01 15.22 4.35
N GLU A 393 -12.11 15.03 5.66
CA GLU A 393 -12.40 16.11 6.61
C GLU A 393 -11.31 17.19 6.60
N LEU A 394 -10.05 16.80 6.48
CA LEU A 394 -8.94 17.74 6.29
C LEU A 394 -9.02 18.50 4.96
N ASP A 395 -9.65 17.91 3.96
CA ASP A 395 -9.70 18.43 2.60
C ASP A 395 -10.81 19.44 2.40
N ILE A 396 -12.00 19.11 2.90
CA ILE A 396 -13.23 19.87 2.62
C ILE A 396 -13.86 20.47 3.87
N GLY A 397 -13.29 20.18 5.04
CA GLY A 397 -13.68 20.75 6.32
C GLY A 397 -14.78 19.96 7.04
N PRO A 398 -14.84 20.06 8.38
CA PRO A 398 -15.78 19.31 9.21
C PRO A 398 -17.24 19.66 8.92
N ASP A 399 -17.56 20.94 8.69
CA ASP A 399 -18.93 21.37 8.42
C ASP A 399 -19.49 20.75 7.15
N ARG A 400 -18.66 20.63 6.11
CA ARG A 400 -19.09 20.06 4.83
C ARG A 400 -19.29 18.56 4.93
N ILE A 401 -18.42 17.86 5.65
CA ILE A 401 -18.61 16.42 5.97
C ILE A 401 -19.88 16.23 6.81
N ALA A 402 -20.13 17.08 7.81
CA ALA A 402 -21.32 17.01 8.65
C ALA A 402 -22.62 17.21 7.85
N ARG A 403 -22.64 18.20 6.94
CA ARG A 403 -23.79 18.42 6.03
C ARG A 403 -24.03 17.21 5.16
N TRP A 404 -23.00 16.69 4.51
CA TRP A 404 -23.11 15.51 3.66
C TRP A 404 -23.63 14.28 4.43
N ARG A 405 -23.16 14.05 5.67
CA ARG A 405 -23.69 13.02 6.56
C ARG A 405 -25.18 13.22 6.87
N SER A 406 -25.61 14.46 7.10
CA SER A 406 -27.01 14.77 7.40
C SER A 406 -27.94 14.62 6.20
N GLU A 407 -27.49 14.99 5.00
CA GLU A 407 -28.29 14.94 3.76
C GLU A 407 -28.57 13.51 3.31
N ARG A 408 -27.67 12.57 3.61
CA ARG A 408 -27.75 11.15 3.25
C ARG A 408 -28.33 10.25 4.35
N ALA A 409 -28.57 10.79 5.55
CA ALA A 409 -29.20 10.06 6.66
C ALA A 409 -30.73 10.02 6.57
N VAL A 410 -31.31 10.71 5.58
CA VAL A 410 -32.75 10.76 5.23
C VAL A 410 -33.01 9.80 4.08
#